data_AF-A0A6P6VDL4-F1
#
_entry.id   AF-A0A6P6VDL4-F1
#
_cell.length_a   1.000
_cell.length_b   1.000
_cell.length_c   1.000
_cell.angle_alpha   90.00
_cell.angle_beta   90.00
_cell.angle_gamma   90.00
#
_symmetry.space_group_name_H-M   'P 1'
#
loop_
_entity.id
_entity.type
_entity.pdbx_description
1 polymer ?
#
loop_
_entity_poly.entity_id
_entity_poly.type
_entity_poly.pdbx_seq_one_letter_code
_entity_poly.pdbx_strand_id
1 'polypeptide(L)'
;MEAKSVEKMRLVGMSYGGFVAYSMALQFEDCVEKVVIICSPACLEEKDIRDGMFPVNNVDDAATILLPHTPEAFRKLMRYTFVKPPKALPSCLDNDFIQLAKGGPSAIDLTY
;
A
#
# COMPACT_ATOMS: atom_id res chain seq x y z
N MET A 1 -7.25 -2.32 -18.39
CA MET A 1 -8.59 -2.95 -18.53
C MET A 1 -9.08 -2.91 -19.96
N GLU A 2 -8.89 -1.79 -20.67
CA GLU A 2 -9.04 -1.68 -22.14
C GLU A 2 -8.41 -2.84 -22.94
N ALA A 3 -7.14 -3.16 -22.66
CA ALA A 3 -6.45 -4.29 -23.32
C ALA A 3 -7.05 -5.68 -23.03
N LYS A 4 -7.94 -5.77 -22.04
CA LYS A 4 -8.71 -6.98 -21.70
C LYS A 4 -10.19 -6.84 -22.08
N SER A 5 -10.56 -5.77 -22.79
CA SER A 5 -11.92 -5.43 -23.18
C SER A 5 -12.91 -5.41 -22.01
N VAL A 6 -12.45 -4.94 -20.84
CA VAL A 6 -13.29 -4.77 -19.66
C VAL A 6 -13.70 -3.31 -19.53
N GLU A 7 -14.97 -3.03 -19.77
CA GLU A 7 -15.56 -1.68 -19.71
C GLU A 7 -15.85 -1.23 -18.27
N LYS A 8 -16.32 -2.15 -17.40
CA LYS A 8 -16.68 -1.87 -16.01
C LYS A 8 -16.04 -2.85 -15.04
N MET A 9 -15.62 -2.35 -13.88
CA MET A 9 -14.92 -3.15 -12.88
C MET A 9 -15.36 -2.85 -11.45
N ARG A 10 -15.18 -3.84 -10.58
CA ARG A 10 -15.32 -3.71 -9.12
C ARG A 10 -13.96 -3.93 -8.49
N LEU A 11 -13.55 -3.02 -7.62
CA LEU A 11 -12.22 -3.02 -7.03
C LEU A 11 -12.28 -3.46 -5.58
N VAL A 12 -11.30 -4.25 -5.18
CA VAL A 12 -11.02 -4.55 -3.78
C VAL A 12 -9.62 -4.03 -3.47
N GLY A 13 -9.54 -3.02 -2.61
CA GLY A 13 -8.29 -2.42 -2.18
C GLY A 13 -7.93 -2.85 -0.77
N MET A 14 -6.81 -3.56 -0.61
CA MET A 14 -6.29 -3.99 0.69
C MET A 14 -5.04 -3.19 1.07
N SER A 15 -4.92 -2.76 2.33
CA SER A 15 -3.75 -1.98 2.81
C SER A 15 -3.54 -0.73 1.94
N TYR A 16 -2.33 -0.45 1.44
CA TYR A 16 -2.08 0.64 0.49
C TYR A 16 -2.97 0.57 -0.77
N GLY A 17 -3.34 -0.65 -1.21
CA GLY A 17 -4.27 -0.84 -2.32
C GLY A 17 -5.65 -0.23 -2.07
N GLY A 18 -6.03 0.04 -0.82
CA GLY A 18 -7.25 0.80 -0.51
C GLY A 18 -7.17 2.27 -0.92
N PHE A 19 -6.02 2.94 -0.76
CA PHE A 19 -5.81 4.30 -1.27
C PHE A 19 -5.89 4.32 -2.80
N VAL A 20 -5.23 3.35 -3.44
CA VAL A 20 -5.23 3.24 -4.91
C VAL A 20 -6.65 2.99 -5.42
N ALA A 21 -7.37 2.03 -4.83
CA ALA A 21 -8.74 1.72 -5.24
C ALA A 21 -9.69 2.91 -5.02
N TYR A 22 -9.55 3.63 -3.90
CA TYR A 22 -10.33 4.84 -3.63
C TYR A 22 -10.05 5.94 -4.66
N SER A 23 -8.77 6.21 -4.94
CA SER A 23 -8.35 7.20 -5.93
C SER A 23 -8.80 6.84 -7.35
N MET A 24 -8.74 5.55 -7.72
CA MET A 24 -9.26 5.05 -8.99
C MET A 24 -10.78 5.23 -9.10
N ALA A 25 -11.53 5.03 -8.01
CA ALA A 25 -12.97 5.26 -8.00
C ALA A 25 -13.33 6.71 -8.33
N LEU A 26 -12.58 7.68 -7.77
CA LEU A 26 -12.81 9.11 -7.99
C LEU A 26 -12.41 9.58 -9.39
N GLN A 27 -11.35 9.00 -9.96
CA GLN A 27 -10.82 9.44 -11.25
C GLN A 27 -11.48 8.76 -12.45
N PHE A 28 -12.06 7.57 -12.24
CA PHE A 28 -12.59 6.73 -13.32
C PHE A 28 -14.00 6.22 -12.97
N GLU A 29 -14.88 7.14 -12.56
CA GLU A 29 -16.25 6.83 -12.14
C GLU A 29 -17.04 6.03 -13.18
N ASP A 30 -16.83 6.30 -14.48
CA ASP A 30 -17.49 5.59 -15.58
C ASP A 30 -17.09 4.10 -15.66
N CYS A 31 -15.89 3.77 -15.19
CA CYS A 31 -15.31 2.43 -15.30
C CYS A 31 -15.35 1.66 -13.97
N VAL A 32 -15.39 2.33 -12.81
CA VAL A 32 -15.36 1.72 -11.48
C VAL A 32 -16.74 1.74 -10.84
N GLU A 33 -17.43 0.60 -10.84
CA GLU A 33 -18.81 0.53 -10.31
C GLU A 33 -18.88 0.49 -8.79
N LYS A 34 -17.89 -0.17 -8.16
CA LYS A 34 -17.90 -0.39 -6.71
C LYS A 34 -16.49 -0.60 -6.20
N VAL A 35 -16.24 -0.10 -4.99
CA VAL A 35 -14.99 -0.32 -4.26
C VAL A 35 -15.29 -0.95 -2.90
N VAL A 36 -14.47 -1.94 -2.54
CA VAL A 36 -14.39 -2.51 -1.20
C VAL A 36 -12.99 -2.21 -0.66
N ILE A 37 -12.91 -1.58 0.51
CA ILE A 37 -11.65 -1.23 1.17
C ILE A 37 -11.48 -2.12 2.39
N ILE A 38 -10.33 -2.80 2.51
CA ILE A 38 -10.06 -3.78 3.56
C ILE A 38 -8.72 -3.46 4.23
N CYS A 39 -8.70 -3.40 5.57
CA CYS A 39 -7.48 -3.20 6.37
C CYS A 39 -6.60 -2.07 5.82
N SER A 40 -7.22 -0.95 5.41
CA SER A 40 -6.55 0.13 4.70
C SER A 40 -6.54 1.40 5.54
N PRO A 41 -5.42 2.13 5.54
CA PRO A 41 -5.34 3.47 6.09
C PRO A 41 -6.09 4.54 5.28
N ALA A 42 -6.77 4.18 4.19
CA ALA A 42 -7.58 5.12 3.39
C ALA A 42 -8.67 5.87 4.18
N CYS A 43 -9.07 5.33 5.34
CA CYS A 43 -10.04 5.96 6.23
C CYS A 43 -9.39 6.67 7.43
N LEU A 44 -8.06 6.87 7.42
CA LEU A 44 -7.39 7.54 8.53
C LEU A 44 -7.66 9.03 8.56
N GLU A 45 -7.96 9.51 9.76
CA GLU A 45 -7.99 10.91 10.09
C GLU A 45 -6.74 11.28 10.94
N GLU A 46 -6.43 12.57 11.03
CA GLU A 46 -5.32 13.04 11.86
C GLU A 46 -5.45 12.60 13.34
N LYS A 47 -6.69 12.39 13.83
CA LYS A 47 -6.92 11.89 15.18
C LYS A 47 -6.36 10.47 15.37
N ASP A 48 -6.50 9.61 14.38
CA ASP A 48 -6.05 8.22 14.46
C ASP A 48 -4.53 8.13 14.41
N ILE A 49 -3.90 9.08 13.71
CA ILE A 49 -2.44 9.29 13.73
C ILE A 49 -2.00 9.74 15.13
N ARG A 50 -2.67 10.76 15.71
CA ARG A 50 -2.39 11.23 17.08
C ARG A 50 -2.58 10.14 18.13
N ASP A 51 -3.57 9.27 17.95
CA ASP A 51 -3.88 8.17 18.84
C ASP A 51 -2.90 6.97 18.68
N GLY A 52 -1.88 7.13 17.83
CA GLY A 52 -0.72 6.26 17.77
C GLY A 52 -0.83 5.13 16.75
N MET A 53 -1.77 5.18 15.82
CA MET A 53 -1.88 4.16 14.77
C MET A 53 -0.65 4.17 13.84
N PHE A 54 -0.09 5.36 13.59
CA PHE A 54 1.22 5.58 13.00
C PHE A 54 1.97 6.66 13.80
N PRO A 55 3.24 6.46 14.22
CA PRO A 55 3.97 7.42 15.03
C PRO A 55 4.57 8.54 14.16
N VAL A 56 3.71 9.28 13.49
CA VAL A 56 4.06 10.31 12.52
C VAL A 56 3.22 11.55 12.75
N ASN A 57 3.60 12.68 12.17
CA ASN A 57 2.94 13.95 12.46
C ASN A 57 1.73 14.22 11.55
N ASN A 58 1.68 13.59 10.38
CA ASN A 58 0.64 13.80 9.37
C ASN A 58 0.50 12.58 8.43
N VAL A 59 -0.46 12.66 7.52
CA VAL A 59 -0.80 11.59 6.57
C VAL A 59 0.33 11.33 5.55
N ASP A 60 1.04 12.37 5.12
CA ASP A 60 2.14 12.24 4.15
C ASP A 60 3.29 11.43 4.76
N ASP A 61 3.63 11.71 6.01
CA ASP A 61 4.62 10.93 6.76
C ASP A 61 4.14 9.48 6.95
N ALA A 62 2.84 9.24 7.15
CA ALA A 62 2.29 7.87 7.25
C ALA A 62 2.45 7.10 5.94
N ALA A 63 2.27 7.78 4.79
CA ALA A 63 2.48 7.18 3.47
C ALA A 63 3.92 6.69 3.27
N THR A 64 4.92 7.38 3.81
CA THR A 64 6.33 6.94 3.75
C THR A 64 6.62 5.66 4.54
N ILE A 65 5.81 5.34 5.55
CA ILE A 65 5.88 4.06 6.28
C ILE A 65 5.22 2.95 5.47
N LEU A 66 4.09 3.24 4.83
CA LEU A 66 3.36 2.28 3.99
C LEU A 66 4.10 1.94 2.70
N LEU A 67 4.89 2.88 2.18
CA LEU A 67 5.77 2.74 1.03
C LEU A 67 7.23 2.93 1.44
N PRO A 68 7.85 1.89 2.04
CA PRO A 68 9.18 2.02 2.60
C PRO A 68 10.25 2.11 1.51
N HIS A 69 11.02 3.19 1.51
CA HIS A 69 12.16 3.38 0.60
C HIS A 69 13.53 2.98 1.21
N THR A 70 13.55 2.54 2.48
CA THR A 70 14.77 2.14 3.21
C THR A 70 14.55 0.89 4.05
N PRO A 71 15.62 0.12 4.39
CA PRO A 71 15.49 -1.11 5.18
C PRO A 71 14.90 -0.84 6.56
N GLU A 72 15.26 0.30 7.14
CA GLU A 72 14.74 0.75 8.42
C GLU A 72 13.24 1.04 8.35
N ALA A 73 12.77 1.70 7.27
CA ALA A 73 11.34 1.96 7.06
C ALA A 73 10.57 0.65 6.83
N PHE A 74 11.13 -0.29 6.08
CA PHE A 74 10.49 -1.60 5.85
C PHE A 74 10.37 -2.41 7.14
N ARG A 75 11.42 -2.43 7.98
CA ARG A 75 11.36 -3.07 9.30
C ARG A 75 10.32 -2.40 10.22
N LYS A 76 10.13 -1.08 10.13
CA LYS A 76 9.04 -0.38 10.83
C LYS A 76 7.68 -0.85 10.31
N LEU A 77 7.46 -0.87 9.00
CA LEU A 77 6.23 -1.38 8.39
C LEU A 77 5.89 -2.80 8.89
N MET A 78 6.87 -3.71 8.90
CA MET A 78 6.67 -5.08 9.38
C MET A 78 6.22 -5.17 10.85
N ARG A 79 6.62 -4.20 11.69
CA ARG A 79 6.13 -4.12 13.08
C ARG A 79 4.70 -3.63 13.19
N TYR A 80 4.23 -2.80 12.25
CA TYR A 80 2.83 -2.37 12.18
C TYR A 80 1.92 -3.46 11.60
N THR A 81 2.43 -4.24 10.65
CA THR A 81 1.64 -5.27 9.96
C THR A 81 1.42 -6.52 10.82
N PHE A 82 2.38 -6.89 11.68
CA PHE A 82 2.33 -8.15 12.43
C PHE A 82 2.25 -7.92 13.94
N VAL A 83 1.27 -8.53 14.60
CA VAL A 83 1.15 -8.57 16.08
C VAL A 83 2.40 -9.20 16.73
N LYS A 84 3.02 -10.17 16.05
CA LYS A 84 4.31 -10.77 16.43
C LYS A 84 5.22 -10.76 15.21
N PRO A 85 5.99 -9.68 14.99
CA PRO A 85 6.85 -9.59 13.81
C PRO A 85 7.94 -10.68 13.88
N PRO A 86 8.35 -11.24 12.73
CA PRO A 86 9.46 -12.20 12.68
C PRO A 86 10.71 -11.60 13.31
N LYS A 87 11.40 -12.37 14.17
CA LYS A 87 12.61 -11.90 14.89
C LYS A 87 13.79 -11.62 13.95
N ALA A 88 13.82 -12.29 12.80
CA ALA A 88 14.78 -12.06 11.74
C ALA A 88 14.02 -12.01 10.42
N LEU A 89 14.19 -10.92 9.69
CA LEU A 89 13.79 -10.84 8.29
C LEU A 89 15.03 -11.16 7.46
N PRO A 90 14.99 -12.15 6.55
CA PRO A 90 16.08 -12.40 5.62
C PRO A 90 16.51 -11.10 4.92
N SER A 91 17.81 -10.82 4.89
CA SER A 91 18.34 -9.59 4.27
C SER A 91 18.07 -9.49 2.77
N CYS A 92 17.76 -10.61 2.11
CA CYS A 92 17.28 -10.62 0.73
C CYS A 92 15.92 -9.90 0.59
N LEU A 93 14.98 -10.10 1.53
CA LEU A 93 13.68 -9.43 1.49
C LEU A 93 13.83 -7.93 1.68
N ASP A 94 14.73 -7.48 2.55
CA ASP A 94 15.01 -6.05 2.71
C ASP A 94 15.53 -5.44 1.40
N ASN A 95 16.53 -6.08 0.78
CA ASN A 95 17.16 -5.55 -0.43
C ASN A 95 16.24 -5.61 -1.66
N ASP A 96 15.48 -6.69 -1.84
CA ASP A 96 14.60 -6.86 -2.99
C ASP A 96 13.43 -5.87 -2.92
N PHE A 97 12.81 -5.69 -1.75
CA PHE A 97 11.67 -4.78 -1.58
C PHE A 97 12.07 -3.31 -1.84
N ILE A 98 13.32 -2.94 -1.51
CA ILE A 98 13.82 -1.57 -1.63
C ILE A 98 14.44 -1.31 -2.99
N GLN A 99 15.09 -2.29 -3.61
CA GLN A 99 15.54 -2.16 -5.00
C GLN A 99 14.34 -1.95 -5.93
N LEU A 100 13.23 -2.65 -5.69
CA LEU A 100 11.95 -2.42 -6.40
C LEU A 100 11.33 -1.05 -6.11
N ALA A 101 11.57 -0.45 -4.94
CA ALA A 101 11.10 0.90 -4.62
C ALA A 101 11.97 2.02 -5.21
N LYS A 102 13.25 1.73 -5.52
CA LYS A 102 14.21 2.68 -6.13
C LYS A 102 14.20 2.63 -7.65
N GLY A 103 13.88 1.48 -8.25
CA GLY A 103 13.57 1.37 -9.67
C GLY A 103 12.07 1.53 -9.86
N GLY A 104 11.61 2.66 -10.42
CA GLY A 104 10.23 2.77 -10.93
C GLY A 104 9.87 1.57 -11.84
N PRO A 105 8.57 1.30 -12.07
CA PRO A 105 8.07 -0.03 -12.44
C PRO A 105 8.75 -0.60 -13.68
N SER A 106 9.81 -1.38 -13.50
CA SER A 106 10.20 -2.39 -14.46
C SER A 106 9.34 -3.61 -14.15
N ALA A 107 8.31 -3.79 -14.98
CA ALA A 107 7.51 -4.99 -15.14
C ALA A 107 7.70 -6.05 -14.04
N ILE A 108 6.75 -6.11 -13.11
CA ILE A 108 6.47 -7.36 -12.42
C ILE A 108 6.03 -8.34 -13.52
N ASP A 109 6.96 -9.16 -14.01
CA ASP A 109 6.67 -10.25 -14.92
C ASP A 109 6.02 -11.37 -14.09
N LEU A 110 4.70 -11.28 -13.91
CA LEU A 110 3.88 -12.36 -13.38
C LEU A 110 3.65 -13.37 -14.49
N THR A 111 4.69 -14.14 -14.81
CA THR A 111 4.56 -15.44 -15.46
C THR A 111 4.50 -16.52 -14.39
N TYR A 112 3.27 -16.91 -14.05
CA TYR A 112 2.93 -18.25 -13.56
C TYR A 112 1.67 -18.72 -14.27
#